data_AF-A0A937WRN1-F1
#
_entry.id   AF-A0A937WRN1-F1
#
_cell.length_a   1.000
_cell.length_b   1.000
_cell.length_c   1.000
_cell.angle_alpha   90.00
_cell.angle_beta   90.00
_cell.angle_gamma   90.00
#
_symmetry.space_group_name_H-M   'P 1'
#
loop_
_entity.id
_entity.type
_entity.pdbx_description
1 polymer ?
#
loop_
_entity_poly.entity_id
_entity_poly.type
_entity_poly.pdbx_seq_one_letter_code
_entity_poly.pdbx_strand_id
1 'polypeptide(L)'
;MKNRPSPFLSKTKYMAGLQCPKLLWYGYNRQEDLPEVDAATQAIFDQGKAVGEVAKKLYPGGITLQRDFMPEKQSEKSLEAAKLRKPLFEAGFVNKQAYALADVLNPVGRNAWDLIEVKSSTRIKDEHYNDVAYQKYTYEGAGLKIRKCYLMYVNNQYVRKGKIEPKKLLVTEDVTKQCDELIPQIEQNVADMLKVIGKKDEPRVKVGPQCSDPYSCPLEDICWSFLPKKDDVFSLYSGEKKAYELMERGILSMKDIKEDIELSYKQIIQVACHKNGTAHTDKKGIKEFLGGLEYPLYFLDFETIDPAIPAYDNSRPFEVIPFQYSLHIVKNKNSKPEHYSYLAPDKKDPRPVILEQLKRLLGNSGSVIAYNATFEKTTLRHASEAYPKYQSWVSAIEERVVDLLAPFRGFLYYHPDQAGS
;
A
#
# COMPACT_ATOMS: atom_id res chain seq x y z
N MET A 1 -18.68 30.54 19.97
CA MET A 1 -18.65 29.39 19.05
C MET A 1 -19.24 29.86 17.74
N LYS A 2 -18.42 30.20 16.74
CA LYS A 2 -18.91 30.69 15.45
C LYS A 2 -19.64 29.54 14.75
N ASN A 3 -20.79 29.83 14.13
CA ASN A 3 -21.58 28.95 13.26
C ASN A 3 -20.68 28.28 12.20
N ARG A 4 -20.03 27.16 12.55
CA ARG A 4 -19.47 26.26 11.56
C ARG A 4 -20.68 25.52 10.97
N PRO A 5 -20.83 25.47 9.63
CA PRO A 5 -21.83 24.62 9.00
C PRO A 5 -21.70 23.21 9.57
N SER A 6 -22.83 22.54 9.82
CA SER A 6 -22.80 21.17 10.30
C SER A 6 -21.98 20.33 9.31
N PRO A 7 -20.91 19.65 9.74
CA PRO A 7 -20.00 19.02 8.81
C PRO A 7 -20.70 17.88 8.07
N PHE A 8 -20.48 17.79 6.76
CA PHE A 8 -20.77 16.59 5.99
C PHE A 8 -19.68 15.57 6.29
N LEU A 9 -20.09 14.36 6.69
CA LEU A 9 -19.26 13.19 6.78
C LEU A 9 -19.09 12.66 5.36
N SER A 10 -17.88 12.73 4.80
CA SER A 10 -17.60 12.09 3.51
C SER A 10 -17.25 10.62 3.71
N LYS A 11 -17.41 9.80 2.66
CA LYS A 11 -16.91 8.41 2.61
C LYS A 11 -15.48 8.25 3.15
N THR A 12 -14.53 9.06 2.68
CA THR A 12 -13.12 9.01 3.15
C THR A 12 -13.02 9.28 4.65
N LYS A 13 -13.79 10.24 5.18
CA LYS A 13 -13.80 10.55 6.61
C LYS A 13 -14.53 9.48 7.42
N TYR A 14 -15.58 8.87 6.88
CA TYR A 14 -16.24 7.72 7.48
C TYR A 14 -15.27 6.55 7.66
N MET A 15 -14.51 6.19 6.61
CA MET A 15 -13.49 5.15 6.69
C MET A 15 -12.40 5.48 7.72
N ALA A 16 -11.96 6.75 7.77
CA ALA A 16 -11.01 7.20 8.79
C ALA A 16 -11.58 7.08 10.22
N GLY A 17 -12.88 7.31 10.41
CA GLY A 17 -13.56 7.13 11.69
C GLY A 17 -13.73 5.68 12.11
N LEU A 18 -13.95 4.76 11.15
CA LEU A 18 -13.96 3.32 11.42
C LEU A 18 -12.59 2.86 11.92
N GLN A 19 -11.52 3.38 11.33
CA GLN A 19 -10.15 3.09 11.76
C GLN A 19 -9.85 3.71 13.13
N CYS A 20 -10.07 5.02 13.30
CA CYS A 20 -9.78 5.69 14.56
C CYS A 20 -10.62 6.96 14.76
N PRO A 21 -11.37 7.10 15.88
CA PRO A 21 -12.14 8.31 16.14
C PRO A 21 -11.25 9.55 16.36
N LYS A 22 -10.00 9.38 16.81
CA LYS A 22 -9.04 10.48 16.89
C LYS A 22 -8.66 10.97 15.48
N LEU A 23 -8.38 10.06 14.55
CA LEU A 23 -8.09 10.39 13.16
C LEU A 23 -9.24 11.15 12.49
N LEU A 24 -10.49 10.69 12.70
CA LEU A 24 -11.67 11.40 12.25
C LEU A 24 -11.72 12.84 12.80
N TRP A 25 -11.50 13.00 14.11
CA TRP A 25 -11.55 14.32 14.76
C TRP A 25 -10.51 15.28 14.19
N TYR A 26 -9.25 14.84 13.98
CA TYR A 26 -8.21 15.66 13.33
C TYR A 26 -8.64 16.09 11.93
N GLY A 27 -9.28 15.18 11.20
CA GLY A 27 -9.82 15.44 9.87
C GLY A 27 -10.84 16.58 9.77
N TYR A 28 -11.37 17.11 10.88
CA TYR A 28 -12.30 18.25 10.90
C TYR A 28 -11.82 19.41 11.78
N ASN A 29 -11.09 19.12 12.85
CA ASN A 29 -10.77 20.09 13.89
C ASN A 29 -9.32 20.56 13.90
N ARG A 30 -8.40 19.80 13.30
CA ARG A 30 -6.96 20.12 13.19
C ARG A 30 -6.37 19.53 11.90
N GLN A 31 -6.91 19.96 10.75
CA GLN A 31 -6.49 19.41 9.45
C GLN A 31 -5.07 19.81 9.10
N GLU A 32 -4.65 20.99 9.56
CA GLU A 32 -3.32 21.57 9.41
C GLU A 32 -2.21 20.76 10.11
N ASP A 33 -2.55 19.88 11.05
CA ASP A 33 -1.60 18.99 11.69
C ASP A 33 -1.40 17.67 10.93
N LEU A 34 -2.24 17.38 9.92
CA LEU A 34 -2.06 16.18 9.11
C LEU A 34 -0.91 16.42 8.13
N PRO A 35 0.00 15.44 7.96
CA PRO A 35 1.09 15.55 7.01
C PRO A 35 0.55 15.73 5.58
N GLU A 36 1.33 16.43 4.75
CA GLU A 36 1.08 16.48 3.33
C GLU A 36 1.20 15.07 2.72
N VAL A 37 0.46 14.85 1.63
CA VAL A 37 0.52 13.59 0.89
C VAL A 37 1.87 13.49 0.20
N ASP A 38 2.67 12.49 0.57
CA ASP A 38 3.96 12.25 -0.06
C ASP A 38 3.83 11.72 -1.51
N ALA A 39 4.94 11.72 -2.24
CA ALA A 39 4.96 11.33 -3.65
C ALA A 39 4.54 9.86 -3.87
N ALA A 40 4.86 8.96 -2.94
CA ALA A 40 4.50 7.54 -3.04
C ALA A 40 2.99 7.35 -2.89
N THR A 41 2.38 8.00 -1.90
CA THR A 41 0.94 8.00 -1.66
C THR A 41 0.20 8.66 -2.81
N GLN A 42 0.72 9.77 -3.34
CA GLN A 42 0.15 10.42 -4.53
C GLN A 42 0.16 9.50 -5.76
N ALA A 43 1.24 8.73 -5.96
CA ALA A 43 1.32 7.76 -7.05
C ALA A 43 0.26 6.64 -6.92
N ILE A 44 -0.03 6.19 -5.70
CA ILE A 44 -1.11 5.23 -5.42
C ILE A 44 -2.48 5.84 -5.80
N PHE A 45 -2.74 7.10 -5.46
CA PHE A 45 -3.97 7.79 -5.83
C PHE A 45 -4.11 7.97 -7.35
N ASP A 46 -3.03 8.35 -8.03
CA ASP A 46 -3.02 8.51 -9.49
C ASP A 46 -3.26 7.18 -10.20
N GLN A 47 -2.68 6.09 -9.69
CA GLN A 47 -2.94 4.74 -10.16
C GLN A 47 -4.42 4.35 -9.96
N GLY A 48 -4.98 4.64 -8.78
CA GLY A 48 -6.41 4.45 -8.51
C GLY A 48 -7.31 5.17 -9.51
N LYS A 49 -7.01 6.45 -9.78
CA LYS A 49 -7.72 7.26 -10.78
C LYS A 49 -7.61 6.65 -12.18
N ALA A 50 -6.43 6.19 -12.57
CA ALA A 50 -6.22 5.55 -13.87
C ALA A 50 -7.06 4.27 -14.02
N VAL A 51 -7.16 3.43 -12.98
CA VAL A 51 -8.04 2.25 -12.97
C VAL A 51 -9.51 2.68 -13.09
N GLY A 52 -9.93 3.73 -12.38
CA GLY A 52 -11.26 4.33 -12.52
C GLY A 52 -11.58 4.76 -13.95
N GLU A 53 -10.64 5.41 -14.65
CA GLU A 53 -10.80 5.79 -16.07
C GLU A 53 -10.92 4.57 -17.00
N VAL A 54 -10.28 3.44 -16.68
CA VAL A 54 -10.48 2.19 -17.42
C VAL A 54 -11.86 1.60 -17.15
N ALA A 55 -12.33 1.63 -15.90
CA ALA A 55 -13.66 1.14 -15.52
C ALA A 55 -14.78 1.90 -16.25
N LYS A 56 -14.67 3.23 -16.39
CA LYS A 56 -15.63 4.06 -17.15
C LYS A 56 -15.85 3.57 -18.59
N LYS A 57 -14.83 2.98 -19.23
CA LYS A 57 -14.92 2.44 -20.60
C LYS A 57 -15.86 1.24 -20.72
N LEU A 58 -16.22 0.59 -19.61
CA LEU A 58 -17.22 -0.49 -19.59
C LEU A 58 -18.66 0.04 -19.68
N TYR A 59 -18.87 1.34 -19.48
CA TYR A 59 -20.18 1.99 -19.44
C TYR A 59 -20.26 3.11 -20.49
N PRO A 60 -20.35 2.75 -21.79
CA PRO A 60 -20.35 3.73 -22.87
C PRO A 60 -21.55 4.69 -22.77
N GLY A 61 -21.34 5.94 -23.16
CA GLY A 61 -22.36 6.99 -23.07
C GLY A 61 -22.61 7.53 -21.65
N GLY A 62 -21.78 7.13 -20.68
CA GLY A 62 -21.84 7.66 -19.32
C GLY A 62 -21.43 9.13 -19.22
N ILE A 63 -21.93 9.80 -18.18
CA ILE A 63 -21.73 11.22 -17.93
C ILE A 63 -20.83 11.38 -16.70
N THR A 64 -19.68 12.03 -16.86
CA THR A 64 -18.85 12.45 -15.72
C THR A 64 -19.34 13.79 -15.21
N LEU A 65 -19.74 13.84 -13.94
CA LEU A 65 -20.15 15.08 -13.30
C LEU A 65 -18.92 15.81 -12.75
N GLN A 66 -18.69 17.04 -13.24
CA GLN A 66 -17.70 17.93 -12.62
C GLN A 66 -18.07 18.18 -11.15
N ARG A 67 -17.10 18.02 -10.25
CA ARG A 67 -17.28 18.16 -8.80
C ARG A 67 -17.59 19.59 -8.40
N ASP A 68 -18.58 19.75 -7.51
CA ASP A 68 -18.81 20.95 -6.73
C ASP A 68 -18.17 20.82 -5.33
N PHE A 69 -17.72 21.94 -4.76
CA PHE A 69 -17.15 21.96 -3.41
C PHE A 69 -18.24 21.84 -2.33
N MET A 70 -19.49 22.16 -2.65
CA MET A 70 -20.63 22.02 -1.74
C MET A 70 -21.35 20.69 -2.00
N PRO A 71 -21.37 19.75 -1.03
CA PRO A 71 -22.03 18.45 -1.18
C PRO A 71 -23.50 18.53 -1.64
N GLU A 72 -24.24 19.50 -1.13
CA GLU A 72 -25.66 19.72 -1.48
C GLU A 72 -25.83 20.08 -2.96
N LYS A 73 -25.01 21.01 -3.47
CA LYS A 73 -25.01 21.40 -4.90
C LYS A 73 -24.60 20.24 -5.80
N GLN A 74 -23.61 19.46 -5.39
CA GLN A 74 -23.25 18.23 -6.11
C GLN A 74 -24.43 17.24 -6.13
N SER A 75 -25.16 17.11 -5.02
CA SER A 75 -26.33 16.25 -4.91
C SER A 75 -27.47 16.68 -5.83
N GLU A 76 -27.80 17.97 -5.86
CA GLU A 76 -28.82 18.52 -6.76
C GLU A 76 -28.47 18.26 -8.23
N LYS A 77 -27.22 18.54 -8.63
CA LYS A 77 -26.72 18.28 -9.98
C LYS A 77 -26.79 16.80 -10.35
N SER A 78 -26.48 15.92 -9.39
CA SER A 78 -26.50 14.47 -9.60
C SER A 78 -27.92 13.93 -9.72
N LEU A 79 -28.87 14.44 -8.93
CA LEU A 79 -30.30 14.12 -9.05
C LEU A 79 -30.88 14.57 -10.39
N GLU A 80 -30.46 15.73 -10.91
CA GLU A 80 -30.87 16.18 -12.24
C GLU A 80 -30.30 15.26 -13.33
N ALA A 81 -29.01 14.94 -13.26
CA ALA A 81 -28.37 14.01 -14.20
C ALA A 81 -29.00 12.60 -14.14
N ALA A 82 -29.45 12.16 -12.97
CA ALA A 82 -30.10 10.86 -12.78
C ALA A 82 -31.39 10.71 -13.61
N LYS A 83 -32.09 11.81 -13.92
CA LYS A 83 -33.27 11.81 -14.80
C LYS A 83 -32.95 11.37 -16.23
N LEU A 84 -31.72 11.55 -16.68
CA LEU A 84 -31.28 11.16 -18.03
C LEU A 84 -31.14 9.64 -18.20
N ARG A 85 -31.12 8.87 -17.10
CA ARG A 85 -31.00 7.41 -17.09
C ARG A 85 -29.84 6.91 -17.94
N LYS A 86 -28.70 7.59 -17.84
CA LYS A 86 -27.39 7.16 -18.37
C LYS A 86 -26.46 6.80 -17.20
N PRO A 87 -25.42 5.97 -17.42
CA PRO A 87 -24.39 5.76 -16.40
C PRO A 87 -23.83 7.10 -15.94
N LEU A 88 -23.68 7.28 -14.64
CA LEU A 88 -23.10 8.49 -14.06
C LEU A 88 -21.78 8.15 -13.38
N PHE A 89 -20.80 9.02 -13.56
CA PHE A 89 -19.49 8.92 -12.91
C PHE A 89 -19.27 10.15 -12.03
N GLU A 90 -18.71 9.94 -10.85
CA GLU A 90 -18.53 10.98 -9.83
C GLU A 90 -19.85 11.67 -9.44
N ALA A 91 -20.98 10.95 -9.55
CA ALA A 91 -22.26 11.42 -9.04
C ALA A 91 -22.21 11.43 -7.50
N GLY A 92 -22.56 12.56 -6.91
CA GLY A 92 -22.57 12.74 -5.46
C GLY A 92 -23.97 12.81 -4.92
N PHE A 93 -24.21 12.22 -3.76
CA PHE A 93 -25.51 12.30 -3.08
C PHE A 93 -25.34 12.58 -1.61
N VAL A 94 -26.31 13.31 -1.05
CA VAL A 94 -26.38 13.65 0.36
C VAL A 94 -27.58 12.95 1.00
N ASN A 95 -27.36 12.32 2.16
CA ASN A 95 -28.40 11.86 3.06
C ASN A 95 -28.12 12.43 4.46
N LYS A 96 -28.94 13.40 4.90
CA LYS A 96 -28.68 14.19 6.11
C LYS A 96 -27.27 14.80 6.04
N GLN A 97 -26.33 14.31 6.84
CA GLN A 97 -24.93 14.75 6.85
C GLN A 97 -23.97 13.72 6.21
N ALA A 98 -24.46 12.58 5.72
CA ALA A 98 -23.65 11.64 4.97
C ALA A 98 -23.52 12.10 3.51
N TYR A 99 -22.31 12.00 2.96
CA TYR A 99 -22.00 12.40 1.59
C TYR A 99 -21.05 11.41 0.92
N ALA A 100 -21.40 10.96 -0.28
CA ALA A 100 -20.52 10.09 -1.05
C ALA A 100 -20.63 10.30 -2.56
N LEU A 101 -19.50 10.09 -3.24
CA LEU A 101 -19.34 10.11 -4.69
C LEU A 101 -19.17 8.67 -5.18
N ALA A 102 -19.89 8.29 -6.23
CA ALA A 102 -19.79 6.97 -6.84
C ALA A 102 -18.80 6.99 -7.99
N ASP A 103 -17.98 5.94 -8.08
CA ASP A 103 -17.15 5.71 -9.25
C ASP A 103 -18.02 5.47 -10.48
N VAL A 104 -18.98 4.55 -10.37
CA VAL A 104 -20.01 4.32 -11.39
C VAL A 104 -21.38 4.07 -10.75
N LEU A 105 -22.38 4.83 -11.18
CA LEU A 105 -23.78 4.58 -10.89
C LEU A 105 -24.50 4.24 -12.20
N ASN A 106 -24.85 2.97 -12.38
CA ASN A 106 -25.37 2.44 -13.64
C ASN A 106 -26.90 2.25 -13.59
N PRO A 107 -27.69 2.87 -14.48
CA PRO A 107 -29.15 2.77 -14.44
C PRO A 107 -29.62 1.38 -14.87
N VAL A 108 -30.56 0.81 -14.13
CA VAL A 108 -31.22 -0.45 -14.50
C VAL A 108 -32.73 -0.34 -14.46
N GLY A 109 -33.37 -0.81 -15.53
CA GLY A 109 -34.81 -0.68 -15.72
C GLY A 109 -35.26 0.79 -15.67
N ARG A 110 -36.49 1.02 -15.21
CA ARG A 110 -37.10 2.36 -15.22
C ARG A 110 -36.69 3.24 -14.04
N ASN A 111 -36.39 2.67 -12.87
CA ASN A 111 -36.22 3.44 -11.64
C ASN A 111 -35.16 2.91 -10.66
N ALA A 112 -34.31 1.97 -11.06
CA ALA A 112 -33.28 1.41 -10.18
C ALA A 112 -31.87 1.70 -10.69
N TRP A 113 -30.87 1.50 -9.82
CA TRP A 113 -29.47 1.68 -10.13
C TRP A 113 -28.63 0.54 -9.57
N ASP A 114 -27.58 0.17 -10.28
CA ASP A 114 -26.49 -0.60 -9.72
C ASP A 114 -25.37 0.36 -9.33
N LEU A 115 -24.86 0.21 -8.11
CA LEU A 115 -23.72 0.97 -7.60
C LEU A 115 -22.45 0.13 -7.79
N ILE A 116 -21.43 0.70 -8.42
CA ILE A 116 -20.16 0.02 -8.65
C ILE A 116 -19.02 0.90 -8.11
N GLU A 117 -18.31 0.36 -7.12
CA GLU A 117 -17.10 0.95 -6.55
C GLU A 117 -15.87 0.27 -7.15
N VAL A 118 -14.91 1.06 -7.61
CA VAL A 118 -13.72 0.59 -8.31
C VAL A 118 -12.52 0.61 -7.37
N LYS A 119 -11.82 -0.51 -7.25
CA LYS A 119 -10.62 -0.67 -6.42
C LYS A 119 -9.40 -0.98 -7.28
N SER A 120 -8.34 -0.20 -7.09
CA SER A 120 -7.01 -0.51 -7.64
C SER A 120 -6.30 -1.56 -6.76
N SER A 121 -6.93 -2.71 -6.59
CA SER A 121 -6.41 -3.87 -5.87
C SER A 121 -6.70 -5.13 -6.69
N THR A 122 -6.05 -6.25 -6.35
CA THR A 122 -6.29 -7.54 -7.02
C THR A 122 -7.31 -8.41 -6.31
N ARG A 123 -7.82 -7.96 -5.16
CA ARG A 123 -8.78 -8.66 -4.32
C ARG A 123 -9.62 -7.68 -3.52
N ILE A 124 -10.78 -8.15 -3.09
CA ILE A 124 -11.64 -7.47 -2.13
C ILE A 124 -11.06 -7.67 -0.71
N LYS A 125 -11.22 -6.66 0.13
CA LYS A 125 -10.88 -6.69 1.55
C LYS A 125 -12.10 -6.22 2.37
N ASP A 126 -12.12 -6.49 3.66
CA ASP A 126 -13.30 -6.28 4.51
C ASP A 126 -13.71 -4.80 4.61
N GLU A 127 -12.74 -3.88 4.62
CA GLU A 127 -12.98 -2.44 4.62
C GLU A 127 -13.68 -1.95 3.35
N HIS A 128 -13.59 -2.68 2.24
CA HIS A 128 -14.28 -2.32 1.00
C HIS A 128 -15.80 -2.51 1.09
N TYR A 129 -16.29 -3.45 1.91
CA TYR A 129 -17.75 -3.61 2.09
C TYR A 129 -18.35 -2.41 2.80
N ASN A 130 -17.66 -1.89 3.84
CA ASN A 130 -18.07 -0.69 4.56
C ASN A 130 -18.15 0.54 3.64
N ASP A 131 -17.20 0.66 2.71
CA ASP A 131 -17.19 1.74 1.71
C ASP A 131 -18.45 1.73 0.84
N VAL A 132 -18.75 0.59 0.20
CA VAL A 132 -19.92 0.48 -0.70
C VAL A 132 -21.23 0.54 0.06
N ALA A 133 -21.29 -0.05 1.25
CA ALA A 133 -22.47 -0.01 2.10
C ALA A 133 -22.75 1.43 2.58
N TYR A 134 -21.72 2.22 2.92
CA TYR A 134 -21.87 3.64 3.26
C TYR A 134 -22.43 4.45 2.10
N GLN A 135 -21.95 4.19 0.88
CA GLN A 135 -22.49 4.79 -0.33
C GLN A 135 -23.96 4.39 -0.56
N LYS A 136 -24.29 3.10 -0.43
CA LYS A 136 -25.68 2.62 -0.51
C LYS A 136 -26.60 3.34 0.47
N TYR A 137 -26.23 3.39 1.74
CA TYR A 137 -26.96 4.12 2.79
C TYR A 137 -27.21 5.60 2.40
N THR A 138 -26.18 6.24 1.85
CA THR A 138 -26.25 7.63 1.42
C THR A 138 -27.21 7.79 0.24
N TYR A 139 -27.24 6.84 -0.70
CA TYR A 139 -27.94 7.00 -1.97
C TYR A 139 -29.41 6.65 -1.83
N GLU A 140 -29.71 5.61 -1.05
CA GLU A 140 -31.09 5.26 -0.70
C GLU A 140 -31.75 6.35 0.13
N GLY A 141 -31.02 6.95 1.09
CA GLY A 141 -31.52 8.09 1.84
C GLY A 141 -31.70 9.37 1.01
N ALA A 142 -30.98 9.49 -0.11
CA ALA A 142 -31.20 10.55 -1.11
C ALA A 142 -32.37 10.26 -2.07
N GLY A 143 -33.06 9.13 -1.90
CA GLY A 143 -34.25 8.75 -2.67
C GLY A 143 -33.99 7.86 -3.90
N LEU A 144 -32.77 7.34 -4.07
CA LEU A 144 -32.47 6.40 -5.15
C LEU A 144 -32.84 4.97 -4.75
N LYS A 145 -33.27 4.17 -5.71
CA LYS A 145 -33.43 2.72 -5.51
C LYS A 145 -32.17 1.99 -5.98
N ILE A 146 -31.36 1.51 -5.03
CA ILE A 146 -30.18 0.69 -5.34
C ILE A 146 -30.60 -0.78 -5.44
N ARG A 147 -30.44 -1.37 -6.63
CA ARG A 147 -30.77 -2.78 -6.89
C ARG A 147 -29.64 -3.70 -6.46
N LYS A 148 -28.42 -3.37 -6.87
CA LYS A 148 -27.21 -4.15 -6.59
C LYS A 148 -26.04 -3.25 -6.29
N CYS A 149 -25.14 -3.78 -5.46
CA CYS A 149 -23.86 -3.18 -5.14
C CYS A 149 -22.75 -4.10 -5.66
N TYR A 150 -21.76 -3.50 -6.30
CA TYR A 150 -20.65 -4.22 -6.89
C TYR A 150 -19.31 -3.63 -6.45
N LEU A 151 -18.36 -4.51 -6.19
CA LEU A 151 -16.94 -4.16 -6.14
C LEU A 151 -16.28 -4.59 -7.45
N MET A 152 -15.64 -3.64 -8.12
CA MET A 152 -14.87 -3.86 -9.33
C MET A 152 -13.38 -3.73 -9.02
N TYR A 153 -12.58 -4.73 -9.37
CA TYR A 153 -11.15 -4.78 -9.03
C TYR A 153 -10.32 -5.36 -10.17
N VAL A 154 -8.99 -5.28 -10.05
CA VAL A 154 -8.06 -5.64 -11.11
C VAL A 154 -7.82 -7.15 -11.16
N ASN A 155 -8.01 -7.74 -12.34
CA ASN A 155 -7.64 -9.13 -12.63
C ASN A 155 -6.12 -9.27 -12.73
N ASN A 156 -5.48 -9.80 -11.69
CA ASN A 156 -4.02 -10.02 -11.71
C ASN A 156 -3.55 -11.08 -12.73
N GLN A 157 -4.45 -11.84 -13.35
CA GLN A 157 -4.13 -12.79 -14.44
C GLN A 157 -4.19 -12.16 -15.84
N TYR A 158 -4.61 -10.90 -15.95
CA TYR A 158 -4.61 -10.21 -17.24
C TYR A 158 -3.17 -10.00 -17.75
N VAL A 159 -2.90 -10.44 -18.98
CA VAL A 159 -1.63 -10.17 -19.68
C VAL A 159 -1.90 -9.20 -20.81
N ARG A 160 -1.19 -8.07 -20.84
CA ARG A 160 -1.37 -7.08 -21.90
C ARG A 160 -0.82 -7.57 -23.24
N LYS A 161 -1.63 -7.41 -24.29
CA LYS A 161 -1.28 -7.62 -25.70
C LYS A 161 -1.84 -6.46 -26.53
N GLY A 162 -1.02 -5.43 -26.77
CA GLY A 162 -1.42 -4.21 -27.47
C GLY A 162 -2.25 -3.27 -26.59
N LYS A 163 -3.46 -2.93 -27.06
CA LYS A 163 -4.36 -2.00 -26.34
C LYS A 163 -4.94 -2.67 -25.09
N ILE A 164 -5.16 -1.89 -24.03
CA ILE A 164 -5.82 -2.37 -22.82
C ILE A 164 -7.27 -2.79 -23.13
N GLU A 165 -7.64 -4.00 -22.72
CA GLU A 165 -8.99 -4.55 -22.84
C GLU A 165 -9.72 -4.48 -21.48
N PRO A 166 -10.57 -3.46 -21.21
CA PRO A 166 -11.14 -3.23 -19.89
C PRO A 166 -11.91 -4.43 -19.33
N LYS A 167 -12.64 -5.16 -20.19
CA LYS A 167 -13.42 -6.35 -19.83
C LYS A 167 -12.58 -7.53 -19.34
N LYS A 168 -11.30 -7.60 -19.74
CA LYS A 168 -10.38 -8.66 -19.29
C LYS A 168 -9.53 -8.21 -18.09
N LEU A 169 -9.23 -6.90 -18.02
CA LEU A 169 -8.46 -6.30 -16.94
C LEU A 169 -9.26 -6.19 -15.64
N LEU A 170 -10.58 -6.00 -15.70
CA LEU A 170 -11.41 -5.75 -14.53
C LEU A 170 -12.37 -6.92 -14.26
N VAL A 171 -12.45 -7.32 -12.99
CA VAL A 171 -13.42 -8.28 -12.46
C VAL A 171 -14.46 -7.49 -11.66
N THR A 172 -15.70 -7.98 -11.62
CA THR A 172 -16.80 -7.36 -10.86
C THR A 172 -17.50 -8.42 -10.04
N GLU A 173 -17.71 -8.14 -8.76
CA GLU A 173 -18.31 -9.05 -7.79
C GLU A 173 -19.53 -8.40 -7.14
N ASP A 174 -20.64 -9.15 -7.05
CA ASP A 174 -21.88 -8.70 -6.41
C ASP A 174 -21.72 -8.83 -4.89
N VAL A 175 -21.79 -7.70 -4.20
CA VAL A 175 -21.61 -7.59 -2.74
C VAL A 175 -22.87 -7.04 -2.06
N THR A 176 -24.02 -7.14 -2.72
CA THR A 176 -25.29 -6.55 -2.25
C THR A 176 -25.65 -7.06 -0.86
N LYS A 177 -25.55 -8.37 -0.62
CA LYS A 177 -25.91 -8.99 0.66
C LYS A 177 -25.03 -8.48 1.81
N GLN A 178 -23.72 -8.43 1.59
CA GLN A 178 -22.75 -7.91 2.56
C GLN A 178 -23.02 -6.44 2.88
N CYS A 179 -23.42 -5.65 1.86
CA CYS A 179 -23.79 -4.26 2.09
C CYS A 179 -25.07 -4.14 2.93
N ASP A 180 -26.09 -4.95 2.65
CA ASP A 180 -27.36 -4.94 3.38
C ASP A 180 -27.18 -5.24 4.87
N GLU A 181 -26.34 -6.21 5.19
CA GLU A 181 -26.01 -6.61 6.57
C GLU A 181 -25.33 -5.47 7.36
N LEU A 182 -24.62 -4.55 6.69
CA LEU A 182 -23.90 -3.44 7.32
C LEU A 182 -24.73 -2.16 7.51
N ILE A 183 -25.87 -2.01 6.81
CA ILE A 183 -26.66 -0.75 6.83
C ILE A 183 -27.05 -0.30 8.25
N PRO A 184 -27.57 -1.17 9.15
CA PRO A 184 -27.92 -0.74 10.50
C PRO A 184 -26.72 -0.18 11.28
N GLN A 185 -25.56 -0.81 11.13
CA GLN A 185 -24.32 -0.37 11.77
C GLN A 185 -23.82 0.95 11.18
N ILE A 186 -24.00 1.17 9.88
CA ILE A 186 -23.62 2.42 9.22
C ILE A 186 -24.39 3.61 9.80
N GLU A 187 -25.71 3.50 9.94
CA GLU A 187 -26.51 4.61 10.49
C GLU A 187 -26.05 4.98 11.91
N GLN A 188 -25.81 3.96 12.74
CA GLN A 188 -25.29 4.16 14.10
C GLN A 188 -23.88 4.79 14.07
N ASN A 189 -22.99 4.28 13.22
CA ASN A 189 -21.63 4.81 13.05
C ASN A 189 -21.65 6.28 12.62
N VAL A 190 -22.51 6.66 11.66
CA VAL A 190 -22.65 8.06 11.23
C VAL A 190 -23.05 8.94 12.40
N ALA A 191 -24.06 8.54 13.18
CA ALA A 191 -24.51 9.31 14.34
C ALA A 191 -23.40 9.49 15.38
N ASP A 192 -22.65 8.43 15.70
CA ASP A 192 -21.58 8.49 16.70
C ASP A 192 -20.35 9.26 16.20
N MET A 193 -20.00 9.13 14.93
CA MET A 193 -18.93 9.90 14.29
C MET A 193 -19.23 11.40 14.29
N LEU A 194 -20.48 11.80 14.05
CA LEU A 194 -20.88 13.21 14.13
C LEU A 194 -20.75 13.76 15.56
N LYS A 195 -21.06 12.96 16.59
CA LYS A 195 -20.79 13.33 17.99
C LYS A 195 -19.29 13.49 18.24
N VAL A 196 -18.46 12.59 17.71
CA VAL A 196 -17.00 12.69 17.80
C VAL A 196 -16.52 14.00 17.19
N ILE A 197 -16.93 14.31 15.97
CA ILE A 197 -16.54 15.55 15.27
C ILE A 197 -16.91 16.80 16.07
N GLY A 198 -18.06 16.79 16.74
CA GLY A 198 -18.55 17.90 17.56
C GLY A 198 -17.87 18.07 18.92
N LYS A 199 -16.96 17.17 19.33
CA LYS A 199 -16.23 17.32 20.61
C LYS A 199 -15.26 18.49 20.55
N LYS A 200 -15.19 19.25 21.64
CA LYS A 200 -14.22 20.35 21.82
C LYS A 200 -12.79 19.82 21.84
N ASP A 201 -12.57 18.72 22.57
CA ASP A 201 -11.26 18.11 22.76
C ASP A 201 -11.16 16.81 21.96
N GLU A 202 -9.93 16.47 21.54
CA GLU A 202 -9.65 15.23 20.83
C GLU A 202 -10.06 13.99 21.65
N PRO A 203 -10.59 12.93 21.01
CA PRO A 203 -10.81 11.66 21.68
C PRO A 203 -9.50 11.07 22.22
N ARG A 204 -9.53 10.59 23.47
CA ARG A 204 -8.43 9.81 24.04
C ARG A 204 -8.47 8.39 23.49
N VAL A 205 -7.51 8.05 22.63
CA VAL A 205 -7.36 6.73 22.02
C VAL A 205 -5.92 6.29 22.23
N LYS A 206 -5.72 5.08 22.75
CA LYS A 206 -4.37 4.47 22.88
C LYS A 206 -3.87 4.07 21.49
N VAL A 207 -2.56 4.12 21.26
CA VAL A 207 -1.97 3.52 20.06
C VAL A 207 -2.19 2.01 20.04
N GLY A 208 -2.29 1.41 18.86
CA GLY A 208 -2.70 0.02 18.69
C GLY A 208 -2.71 -0.40 17.22
N PRO A 209 -3.20 -1.62 16.91
CA PRO A 209 -3.27 -2.14 15.54
C PRO A 209 -3.98 -1.21 14.55
N GLN A 210 -4.93 -0.41 15.02
CA GLN A 210 -5.61 0.59 14.19
C GLN A 210 -4.69 1.70 13.62
N CYS A 211 -3.45 1.78 14.10
CA CYS A 211 -2.45 2.72 13.56
C CYS A 211 -1.85 2.25 12.23
N SER A 212 -1.93 0.96 11.90
CA SER A 212 -1.37 0.37 10.68
C SER A 212 -2.39 -0.42 9.85
N ASP A 213 -3.52 -0.83 10.46
CA ASP A 213 -4.59 -1.58 9.81
C ASP A 213 -5.93 -0.81 9.84
N PRO A 214 -6.68 -0.72 8.72
CA PRO A 214 -6.36 -1.26 7.38
C PRO A 214 -5.38 -0.40 6.57
N TYR A 215 -5.07 0.81 7.04
CA TYR A 215 -4.16 1.76 6.39
C TYR A 215 -3.17 2.35 7.38
N SER A 216 -1.99 2.77 6.90
CA SER A 216 -1.05 3.56 7.70
C SER A 216 -1.70 4.84 8.21
N CYS A 217 -1.59 5.12 9.50
CA CYS A 217 -2.22 6.27 10.12
C CYS A 217 -1.35 7.53 9.97
N PRO A 218 -1.87 8.63 9.41
CA PRO A 218 -1.10 9.87 9.24
C PRO A 218 -0.84 10.61 10.58
N LEU A 219 -1.41 10.14 11.69
CA LEU A 219 -1.15 10.68 13.02
C LEU A 219 -0.04 9.92 13.75
N GLU A 220 0.74 9.09 13.07
CA GLU A 220 1.76 8.25 13.70
C GLU A 220 2.75 9.08 14.51
N ASP A 221 3.37 10.09 13.88
CA ASP A 221 4.32 11.01 14.53
C ASP A 221 3.74 11.71 15.77
N ILE A 222 2.44 11.98 15.78
CA ILE A 222 1.76 12.66 16.89
C ILE A 222 1.45 11.65 18.00
N CYS A 223 0.79 10.55 17.65
CA CYS A 223 0.28 9.59 18.62
C CYS A 223 1.40 8.76 19.26
N TRP A 224 2.50 8.51 18.54
CA TRP A 224 3.64 7.71 18.99
C TRP A 224 4.81 8.55 19.53
N SER A 225 4.68 9.88 19.56
CA SER A 225 5.72 10.82 20.05
C SER A 225 6.21 10.58 21.47
N PHE A 226 5.48 9.80 22.28
CA PHE A 226 5.88 9.41 23.63
C PHE A 226 6.95 8.30 23.65
N LEU A 227 7.16 7.59 22.55
CA LEU A 227 8.20 6.58 22.45
C LEU A 227 9.59 7.20 22.26
N PRO A 228 10.65 6.56 22.79
CA PRO A 228 12.03 6.90 22.45
C PRO A 228 12.30 6.78 20.94
N LYS A 229 13.18 7.62 20.39
CA LYS A 229 13.45 7.63 18.93
C LYS A 229 14.34 6.50 18.41
N LYS A 230 15.15 5.86 19.27
CA LYS A 230 16.24 4.98 18.83
C LYS A 230 16.20 3.58 19.44
N ASP A 231 15.46 3.39 20.51
CA ASP A 231 15.50 2.19 21.32
C ASP A 231 14.12 1.82 21.87
N ASP A 232 13.05 2.24 21.19
CA ASP A 232 11.71 1.88 21.62
C ASP A 232 11.44 0.37 21.52
N VAL A 233 10.53 -0.13 22.34
CA VAL A 233 10.20 -1.56 22.40
C VAL A 233 9.50 -2.10 21.15
N PHE A 234 8.94 -1.26 20.28
CA PHE A 234 8.29 -1.68 19.03
C PHE A 234 9.29 -2.03 17.93
N SER A 235 10.54 -1.60 18.08
CA SER A 235 11.69 -2.01 17.26
C SER A 235 12.24 -3.41 17.60
N LEU A 236 11.64 -4.13 18.56
CA LEU A 236 12.03 -5.51 18.87
C LEU A 236 11.73 -6.47 17.71
N TYR A 237 12.73 -7.28 17.38
CA TYR A 237 12.65 -8.28 16.32
C TYR A 237 11.49 -9.25 16.56
N SER A 238 10.54 -9.26 15.64
CA SER A 238 9.31 -10.06 15.71
C SER A 238 8.60 -9.91 17.06
N GLY A 239 8.62 -8.70 17.62
CA GLY A 239 8.26 -8.41 19.01
C GLY A 239 6.95 -7.66 19.21
N GLU A 240 6.16 -7.38 18.17
CA GLU A 240 5.01 -6.47 18.23
C GLU A 240 4.07 -6.73 19.42
N LYS A 241 3.58 -7.98 19.57
CA LYS A 241 2.72 -8.35 20.71
C LYS A 241 3.38 -8.04 22.06
N LYS A 242 4.67 -8.37 22.18
CA LYS A 242 5.45 -8.11 23.39
C LYS A 242 5.70 -6.62 23.60
N ALA A 243 5.88 -5.85 22.53
CA ALA A 243 6.04 -4.40 22.61
C ALA A 243 4.78 -3.75 23.23
N TYR A 244 3.59 -4.19 22.83
CA TYR A 244 2.34 -3.76 23.47
C TYR A 244 2.27 -4.16 24.97
N GLU A 245 2.65 -5.39 25.31
CA GLU A 245 2.70 -5.86 26.71
C GLU A 245 3.69 -5.04 27.56
N LEU A 246 4.86 -4.68 27.00
CA LEU A 246 5.86 -3.85 27.65
C LEU A 246 5.36 -2.41 27.82
N MET A 247 4.74 -1.84 26.80
CA MET A 247 4.17 -0.50 26.83
C MET A 247 3.09 -0.36 27.91
N GLU A 248 2.19 -1.35 28.06
CA GLU A 248 1.18 -1.35 29.14
C GLU A 248 1.79 -1.45 30.55
N ARG A 249 3.00 -2.00 30.66
CA ARG A 249 3.80 -2.00 31.90
C ARG A 249 4.62 -0.73 32.10
N GLY A 250 4.53 0.24 31.19
CA GLY A 250 5.31 1.49 31.21
C GLY A 250 6.77 1.33 30.74
N ILE A 251 7.12 0.20 30.13
CA ILE A 251 8.46 -0.07 29.60
C ILE A 251 8.45 0.35 28.12
N LEU A 252 9.03 1.51 27.85
CA LEU A 252 9.03 2.11 26.51
C LEU A 252 10.35 1.93 25.75
N SER A 253 11.47 1.80 26.48
CA SER A 253 12.80 1.54 25.91
C SER A 253 13.23 0.08 26.12
N MET A 254 13.93 -0.47 25.13
CA MET A 254 14.64 -1.75 25.24
C MET A 254 15.66 -1.77 26.39
N LYS A 255 16.21 -0.62 26.78
CA LYS A 255 17.13 -0.51 27.92
C LYS A 255 16.44 -0.78 29.26
N ASP A 256 15.14 -0.51 29.35
CA ASP A 256 14.35 -0.67 30.56
C ASP A 256 13.79 -2.09 30.71
N ILE A 257 14.01 -2.97 29.72
CA ILE A 257 13.62 -4.37 29.79
C ILE A 257 14.47 -5.09 30.84
N LYS A 258 13.80 -5.63 31.84
CA LYS A 258 14.38 -6.39 32.96
C LYS A 258 14.62 -7.86 32.58
N GLU A 259 15.48 -8.53 33.34
CA GLU A 259 15.92 -9.92 33.08
C GLU A 259 14.81 -10.96 33.29
N ASP A 260 13.75 -10.63 34.05
CA ASP A 260 12.59 -11.49 34.28
C ASP A 260 11.65 -11.58 33.05
N ILE A 261 11.86 -10.74 32.04
CA ILE A 261 11.09 -10.76 30.81
C ILE A 261 11.70 -11.80 29.86
N GLU A 262 10.92 -12.83 29.52
CA GLU A 262 11.33 -13.82 28.54
C GLU A 262 11.56 -13.18 27.16
N LEU A 263 12.73 -13.39 26.56
CA LEU A 263 13.13 -12.84 25.26
C LEU A 263 13.66 -13.96 24.36
N SER A 264 13.44 -13.85 23.05
CA SER A 264 14.10 -14.73 22.09
C SER A 264 15.60 -14.42 22.03
N TYR A 265 16.42 -15.37 21.54
CA TYR A 265 17.86 -15.17 21.39
C TYR A 265 18.22 -13.85 20.67
N LYS A 266 17.51 -13.51 19.59
CA LYS A 266 17.73 -12.25 18.85
C LYS A 266 17.33 -11.02 19.67
N GLN A 267 16.22 -11.08 20.39
CA GLN A 267 15.78 -9.99 21.27
C GLN A 267 16.77 -9.77 22.42
N ILE A 268 17.36 -10.84 22.98
CA ILE A 268 18.43 -10.75 23.98
C ILE A 268 19.62 -9.97 23.42
N ILE A 269 20.04 -10.28 22.18
CA ILE A 269 21.11 -9.54 21.50
C ILE A 269 20.73 -8.06 21.35
N GLN A 270 19.52 -7.74 20.87
CA GLN A 270 19.07 -6.35 20.71
C GLN A 270 19.13 -5.58 22.03
N VAL A 271 18.54 -6.14 23.09
CA VAL A 271 18.51 -5.51 24.43
C VAL A 271 19.92 -5.30 24.96
N ALA A 272 20.81 -6.29 24.84
CA ALA A 272 22.21 -6.15 25.26
C ALA A 272 22.94 -5.04 24.49
N CYS A 273 22.77 -4.98 23.16
CA CYS A 273 23.41 -3.95 22.32
C CYS A 273 22.90 -2.54 22.65
N HIS A 274 21.59 -2.39 22.90
CA HIS A 274 20.97 -1.12 23.29
C HIS A 274 21.37 -0.68 24.70
N LYS A 275 21.52 -1.61 25.65
CA LYS A 275 22.03 -1.31 27.01
C LYS A 275 23.51 -0.90 27.00
N ASN A 276 24.33 -1.58 26.21
CA ASN A 276 25.78 -1.39 26.23
C ASN A 276 26.28 -0.37 25.19
N GLY A 277 25.43 0.06 24.24
CA GLY A 277 25.82 0.97 23.16
C GLY A 277 26.86 0.40 22.19
N THR A 278 26.96 -0.93 22.10
CA THR A 278 27.97 -1.63 21.29
C THR A 278 27.33 -2.66 20.38
N ALA A 279 27.96 -2.92 19.24
CA ALA A 279 27.49 -3.95 18.31
C ALA A 279 27.75 -5.36 18.83
N HIS A 280 26.82 -6.25 18.53
CA HIS A 280 27.05 -7.68 18.51
C HIS A 280 27.77 -8.08 17.22
N THR A 281 28.76 -8.96 17.32
CA THR A 281 29.52 -9.44 16.17
C THR A 281 29.95 -10.89 16.35
N ASP A 282 29.27 -11.80 15.67
CA ASP A 282 29.71 -13.17 15.45
C ASP A 282 30.75 -13.20 14.31
N LYS A 283 32.02 -13.00 14.70
CA LYS A 283 33.14 -13.02 13.75
C LYS A 283 33.28 -14.36 13.01
N LYS A 284 32.89 -15.47 13.63
CA LYS A 284 33.01 -16.80 13.02
C LYS A 284 31.94 -16.96 11.94
N GLY A 285 30.68 -16.69 12.26
CA GLY A 285 29.59 -16.73 11.29
C GLY A 285 29.80 -15.78 10.12
N ILE A 286 30.28 -14.55 10.37
CA ILE A 286 30.61 -13.58 9.30
C ILE A 286 31.72 -14.13 8.40
N LYS A 287 32.78 -14.71 8.98
CA LYS A 287 33.88 -15.28 8.19
C LYS A 287 33.43 -16.46 7.34
N GLU A 288 32.55 -17.32 7.88
CA GLU A 288 31.97 -18.44 7.13
C GLU A 288 31.10 -17.96 5.98
N PHE A 289 30.22 -16.96 6.21
CA PHE A 289 29.42 -16.33 5.16
C PHE A 289 30.30 -15.75 4.04
N LEU A 290 31.29 -14.94 4.40
CA LEU A 290 32.21 -14.33 3.42
C LEU A 290 33.08 -15.38 2.70
N GLY A 291 33.40 -16.49 3.37
CA GLY A 291 34.17 -17.59 2.79
C GLY A 291 33.41 -18.39 1.73
N GLY A 292 32.07 -18.31 1.72
CA GLY A 292 31.22 -18.91 0.68
C GLY A 292 31.07 -18.05 -0.58
N LEU A 293 31.65 -16.85 -0.63
CA LEU A 293 31.58 -15.98 -1.80
C LEU A 293 32.66 -16.35 -2.82
N GLU A 294 32.27 -16.40 -4.09
CA GLU A 294 33.15 -16.73 -5.21
C GLU A 294 33.35 -15.52 -6.13
N TYR A 295 34.59 -15.19 -6.45
CA TYR A 295 34.90 -14.12 -7.40
C TYR A 295 34.66 -14.56 -8.86
N PRO A 296 34.24 -13.66 -9.77
CA PRO A 296 33.94 -12.23 -9.53
C PRO A 296 32.69 -12.01 -8.67
N LEU A 297 32.69 -10.96 -7.85
CA LEU A 297 31.50 -10.54 -7.10
C LEU A 297 30.74 -9.49 -7.90
N TYR A 298 29.43 -9.70 -8.04
CA TYR A 298 28.53 -8.81 -8.77
C TYR A 298 27.51 -8.23 -7.79
N PHE A 299 27.62 -6.95 -7.44
CA PHE A 299 26.64 -6.30 -6.55
C PHE A 299 25.56 -5.68 -7.43
N LEU A 300 24.39 -6.33 -7.47
CA LEU A 300 23.28 -5.98 -8.35
C LEU A 300 22.14 -5.37 -7.53
N ASP A 301 21.58 -4.29 -8.04
CA ASP A 301 20.45 -3.58 -7.47
C ASP A 301 19.53 -3.04 -8.58
N PHE A 302 18.22 -3.02 -8.33
CA PHE A 302 17.21 -2.57 -9.29
C PHE A 302 16.27 -1.52 -8.68
N GLU A 303 15.92 -0.52 -9.49
CA GLU A 303 14.71 0.26 -9.25
C GLU A 303 13.59 -0.23 -10.17
N THR A 304 12.38 -0.31 -9.62
CA THR A 304 11.25 -0.98 -10.28
C THR A 304 9.94 -0.20 -10.16
N ILE A 305 8.99 -0.55 -11.03
CA ILE A 305 7.59 -0.11 -10.95
C ILE A 305 6.68 -1.34 -10.97
N ASP A 306 5.49 -1.22 -10.39
CA ASP A 306 4.48 -2.29 -10.28
C ASP A 306 3.06 -1.79 -10.61
N PRO A 307 2.82 -1.33 -11.85
CA PRO A 307 1.59 -0.63 -12.18
C PRO A 307 0.35 -1.53 -12.19
N ALA A 308 -0.78 -1.04 -11.66
CA ALA A 308 -2.07 -1.75 -11.70
C ALA A 308 -2.59 -1.96 -13.13
N ILE A 309 -2.28 -1.03 -14.04
CA ILE A 309 -2.54 -1.18 -15.48
C ILE A 309 -1.20 -1.54 -16.14
N PRO A 310 -1.06 -2.72 -16.77
CA PRO A 310 0.23 -3.16 -17.32
C PRO A 310 0.81 -2.14 -18.30
N ALA A 311 2.03 -1.66 -18.03
CA ALA A 311 2.68 -0.62 -18.83
C ALA A 311 3.18 -1.11 -20.18
N TYR A 312 3.53 -2.40 -20.30
CA TYR A 312 4.17 -2.99 -21.48
C TYR A 312 3.45 -4.27 -21.92
N ASP A 313 3.70 -4.69 -23.16
CA ASP A 313 3.21 -5.99 -23.62
C ASP A 313 3.88 -7.11 -22.83
N ASN A 314 3.15 -8.21 -22.65
CA ASN A 314 3.60 -9.36 -21.86
C ASN A 314 3.84 -9.05 -20.37
N SER A 315 3.34 -7.94 -19.84
CA SER A 315 3.31 -7.69 -18.39
C SER A 315 1.89 -7.82 -17.84
N ARG A 316 1.81 -8.03 -16.52
CA ARG A 316 0.56 -8.19 -15.76
C ARG A 316 0.36 -7.06 -14.74
N PRO A 317 -0.86 -6.87 -14.20
CA PRO A 317 -1.09 -5.91 -13.13
C PRO A 317 -0.21 -6.20 -11.91
N PHE A 318 0.39 -5.15 -11.34
CA PHE A 318 1.27 -5.22 -10.17
C PHE A 318 2.50 -6.14 -10.37
N GLU A 319 2.87 -6.42 -11.61
CA GLU A 319 4.12 -7.09 -11.94
C GLU A 319 5.28 -6.12 -11.72
N VAL A 320 6.28 -6.54 -10.93
CA VAL A 320 7.52 -5.78 -10.71
C VAL A 320 8.32 -5.72 -12.02
N ILE A 321 8.54 -4.51 -12.53
CA ILE A 321 9.23 -4.25 -13.80
C ILE A 321 10.44 -3.34 -13.52
N PRO A 322 11.67 -3.79 -13.82
CA PRO A 322 12.86 -2.97 -13.62
C PRO A 322 12.93 -1.86 -14.68
N PHE A 323 13.22 -0.63 -14.25
CA PHE A 323 13.51 0.49 -15.15
C PHE A 323 14.92 1.06 -14.95
N GLN A 324 15.59 0.70 -13.85
CA GLN A 324 16.97 1.04 -13.58
C GLN A 324 17.71 -0.18 -13.03
N TYR A 325 19.00 -0.30 -13.30
CA TYR A 325 19.89 -1.16 -12.51
C TYR A 325 21.20 -0.45 -12.17
N SER A 326 21.79 -0.84 -11.05
CA SER A 326 23.18 -0.56 -10.69
C SER A 326 23.92 -1.88 -10.51
N LEU A 327 25.11 -1.99 -11.09
CA LEU A 327 25.94 -3.18 -11.03
C LEU A 327 27.38 -2.78 -10.74
N HIS A 328 27.92 -3.27 -9.61
CA HIS A 328 29.35 -3.21 -9.36
C HIS A 328 29.98 -4.59 -9.55
N ILE A 329 31.11 -4.64 -10.25
CA ILE A 329 31.86 -5.87 -10.50
C ILE A 329 33.21 -5.79 -9.82
N VAL A 330 33.50 -6.74 -8.94
CA VAL A 330 34.81 -6.92 -8.30
C VAL A 330 35.42 -8.22 -8.81
N LYS A 331 36.43 -8.14 -9.69
CA LYS A 331 36.98 -9.30 -10.40
C LYS A 331 37.73 -10.29 -9.50
N ASN A 332 38.42 -9.79 -8.47
CA ASN A 332 39.14 -10.58 -7.47
C ASN A 332 39.36 -9.73 -6.21
N LYS A 333 39.89 -10.34 -5.14
CA LYS A 333 40.12 -9.71 -3.83
C LYS A 333 40.85 -8.36 -3.86
N ASN A 334 41.73 -8.14 -4.83
CA ASN A 334 42.55 -6.94 -4.93
C ASN A 334 42.06 -5.96 -6.01
N SER A 335 40.97 -6.29 -6.71
CA SER A 335 40.41 -5.43 -7.76
C SER A 335 39.57 -4.32 -7.15
N LYS A 336 39.66 -3.12 -7.74
CA LYS A 336 38.68 -2.06 -7.46
C LYS A 336 37.33 -2.41 -8.12
N PRO A 337 36.20 -1.98 -7.54
CA PRO A 337 34.90 -2.14 -8.19
C PRO A 337 34.82 -1.37 -9.51
N GLU A 338 34.34 -2.03 -10.55
CA GLU A 338 33.91 -1.41 -11.81
C GLU A 338 32.39 -1.21 -11.79
N HIS A 339 31.92 -0.01 -12.08
CA HIS A 339 30.49 0.33 -12.04
C HIS A 339 29.87 0.36 -13.44
N TYR A 340 28.69 -0.24 -13.54
CA TYR A 340 27.82 -0.24 -14.72
C TYR A 340 26.40 0.09 -14.26
N SER A 341 25.68 0.86 -15.06
CA SER A 341 24.28 1.18 -14.75
C SER A 341 23.48 1.41 -16.02
N TYR A 342 22.16 1.37 -15.84
CA TYR A 342 21.19 1.78 -16.83
C TYR A 342 20.03 2.45 -16.13
N LEU A 343 19.55 3.55 -16.70
CA LEU A 343 18.29 4.20 -16.34
C LEU A 343 17.50 4.39 -17.63
N ALA A 344 16.27 3.87 -17.67
CA ALA A 344 15.40 3.99 -18.83
C ALA A 344 15.19 5.48 -19.19
N PRO A 345 15.57 5.92 -20.41
CA PRO A 345 15.54 7.34 -20.79
C PRO A 345 14.16 7.78 -21.31
N ASP A 346 13.29 6.82 -21.64
CA ASP A 346 11.97 7.05 -22.22
C ASP A 346 10.96 6.00 -21.72
N LYS A 347 9.73 6.05 -22.25
CA LYS A 347 8.63 5.14 -21.87
C LYS A 347 8.60 3.84 -22.67
N LYS A 348 9.68 3.47 -23.36
CA LYS A 348 9.76 2.15 -24.01
C LYS A 348 10.00 1.08 -22.96
N ASP A 349 9.66 -0.16 -23.30
CA ASP A 349 9.90 -1.30 -22.43
C ASP A 349 11.40 -1.42 -22.10
N PRO A 350 11.82 -1.24 -20.84
CA PRO A 350 13.22 -1.28 -20.45
C PRO A 350 13.78 -2.71 -20.35
N ARG A 351 12.91 -3.72 -20.21
CA ARG A 351 13.31 -5.10 -19.92
C ARG A 351 14.25 -5.70 -20.99
N PRO A 352 14.05 -5.54 -22.31
CA PRO A 352 14.98 -6.03 -23.32
C PRO A 352 16.41 -5.53 -23.12
N VAL A 353 16.57 -4.22 -22.87
CA VAL A 353 17.88 -3.56 -22.75
C VAL A 353 18.57 -4.01 -21.47
N ILE A 354 17.82 -4.05 -20.36
CA ILE A 354 18.33 -4.52 -19.06
C ILE A 354 18.80 -5.98 -19.16
N LEU A 355 17.97 -6.87 -19.71
CA LEU A 355 18.30 -8.30 -19.84
C LEU A 355 19.51 -8.52 -20.76
N GLU A 356 19.60 -7.79 -21.88
CA GLU A 356 20.73 -7.87 -22.80
C GLU A 356 22.04 -7.41 -22.14
N GLN A 357 22.02 -6.25 -21.49
CA GLN A 357 23.21 -5.69 -20.85
C GLN A 357 23.67 -6.56 -19.68
N LEU A 358 22.75 -6.98 -18.80
CA LEU A 358 23.09 -7.85 -17.68
C LEU A 358 23.61 -9.20 -18.16
N LYS A 359 23.04 -9.79 -19.22
CA LYS A 359 23.57 -11.05 -19.80
C LYS A 359 24.99 -10.90 -20.33
N ARG A 360 25.37 -9.73 -20.84
CA ARG A 360 26.73 -9.44 -21.29
C ARG A 360 27.71 -9.22 -20.12
N LEU A 361 27.24 -8.58 -19.05
CA LEU A 361 28.06 -8.16 -17.92
C LEU A 361 28.22 -9.25 -16.84
N LEU A 362 27.16 -10.01 -16.58
CA LEU A 362 27.15 -11.13 -15.65
C LEU A 362 27.72 -12.36 -16.37
N GLY A 363 28.98 -12.69 -16.07
CA GLY A 363 29.64 -13.88 -16.60
C GLY A 363 29.02 -15.18 -16.10
N ASN A 364 29.64 -16.33 -16.41
CA ASN A 364 29.12 -17.67 -16.10
C ASN A 364 29.55 -18.21 -14.72
N SER A 365 30.32 -17.45 -13.94
CA SER A 365 30.83 -17.85 -12.61
C SER A 365 30.89 -16.66 -11.65
N GLY A 366 31.08 -16.94 -10.36
CA GLY A 366 31.11 -15.95 -9.28
C GLY A 366 29.74 -15.70 -8.64
N SER A 367 29.73 -14.97 -7.52
CA SER A 367 28.54 -14.70 -6.72
C SER A 367 27.85 -13.39 -7.12
N VAL A 368 26.52 -13.44 -7.30
CA VAL A 368 25.69 -12.23 -7.50
C VAL A 368 25.11 -11.81 -6.15
N ILE A 369 25.62 -10.73 -5.61
CA ILE A 369 25.25 -10.23 -4.28
C ILE A 369 24.13 -9.20 -4.44
N ALA A 370 23.07 -9.40 -3.68
CA ALA A 370 21.96 -8.46 -3.57
C ALA A 370 21.52 -8.34 -2.11
N TYR A 371 21.02 -7.17 -1.71
CA TYR A 371 20.47 -6.98 -0.37
C TYR A 371 18.97 -7.26 -0.44
N ASN A 372 18.49 -8.32 0.22
CA ASN A 372 17.15 -8.90 0.00
C ASN A 372 16.99 -9.58 -1.36
N ALA A 373 17.90 -10.52 -1.66
CA ALA A 373 18.01 -11.24 -2.93
C ALA A 373 16.71 -11.79 -3.54
N THR A 374 15.68 -12.07 -2.73
CA THR A 374 14.35 -12.48 -3.23
C THR A 374 13.76 -11.46 -4.20
N PHE A 375 13.99 -10.16 -3.95
CA PHE A 375 13.51 -9.08 -4.79
C PHE A 375 14.19 -9.11 -6.16
N GLU A 376 15.52 -9.08 -6.22
CA GLU A 376 16.29 -9.08 -7.47
C GLU A 376 16.03 -10.35 -8.30
N LYS A 377 15.93 -11.52 -7.64
CA LYS A 377 15.54 -12.78 -8.29
C LYS A 377 14.16 -12.64 -8.95
N THR A 378 13.17 -12.15 -8.20
CA THR A 378 11.80 -11.95 -8.70
C THR A 378 11.76 -10.98 -9.88
N THR A 379 12.49 -9.87 -9.79
CA THR A 379 12.62 -8.86 -10.85
C THR A 379 13.21 -9.46 -12.13
N LEU A 380 14.30 -10.23 -12.05
CA LEU A 380 14.89 -10.92 -13.20
C LEU A 380 13.95 -11.96 -13.80
N ARG A 381 13.31 -12.76 -12.95
CA ARG A 381 12.37 -13.81 -13.37
C ARG A 381 11.19 -13.21 -14.13
N HIS A 382 10.49 -12.23 -13.57
CA HIS A 382 9.39 -11.54 -14.25
C HIS A 382 9.84 -10.90 -15.57
N ALA A 383 11.01 -10.24 -15.59
CA ALA A 383 11.54 -9.69 -16.83
C ALA A 383 11.77 -10.77 -17.89
N SER A 384 12.28 -11.95 -17.50
CA SER A 384 12.54 -13.07 -18.42
C SER A 384 11.28 -13.79 -18.89
N GLU A 385 10.19 -13.78 -18.12
CA GLU A 385 8.89 -14.33 -18.53
C GLU A 385 8.32 -13.59 -19.75
N ALA A 386 8.54 -12.27 -19.84
CA ALA A 386 8.18 -11.48 -21.01
C ALA A 386 9.11 -11.74 -22.22
N TYR A 387 10.31 -12.27 -22.00
CA TYR A 387 11.34 -12.50 -23.02
C TYR A 387 11.99 -13.89 -22.87
N PRO A 388 11.30 -14.97 -23.28
CA PRO A 388 11.68 -16.36 -22.97
C PRO A 388 13.12 -16.77 -23.35
N LYS A 389 13.73 -16.10 -24.35
CA LYS A 389 15.14 -16.31 -24.75
C LYS A 389 16.16 -16.08 -23.63
N TYR A 390 15.78 -15.41 -22.53
CA TYR A 390 16.62 -15.16 -21.37
C TYR A 390 16.35 -16.08 -20.18
N GLN A 391 15.28 -16.88 -20.19
CA GLN A 391 14.87 -17.67 -19.02
C GLN A 391 15.96 -18.64 -18.53
N SER A 392 16.57 -19.41 -19.44
CA SER A 392 17.65 -20.34 -19.08
C SER A 392 18.86 -19.64 -18.48
N TRP A 393 19.18 -18.44 -18.98
CA TRP A 393 20.25 -17.61 -18.42
C TRP A 393 19.87 -17.09 -17.02
N VAL A 394 18.65 -16.57 -16.84
CA VAL A 394 18.17 -16.09 -15.54
C VAL A 394 18.18 -17.20 -14.49
N SER A 395 17.70 -18.40 -14.80
CA SER A 395 17.75 -19.53 -13.88
C SER A 395 19.18 -19.84 -13.41
N ALA A 396 20.16 -19.79 -14.32
CA ALA A 396 21.58 -19.97 -13.96
C ALA A 396 22.17 -18.80 -13.15
N ILE A 397 21.61 -17.59 -13.27
CA ILE A 397 21.95 -16.47 -12.38
C ILE A 397 21.39 -16.72 -10.98
N GLU A 398 20.11 -17.10 -10.86
CA GLU A 398 19.40 -17.26 -9.58
C GLU A 398 20.11 -18.24 -8.63
N GLU A 399 20.73 -19.30 -9.17
CA GLU A 399 21.51 -20.28 -8.42
C GLU A 399 22.76 -19.69 -7.74
N ARG A 400 23.29 -18.59 -8.28
CA ARG A 400 24.51 -17.91 -7.79
C ARG A 400 24.24 -16.64 -7.01
N VAL A 401 22.96 -16.28 -6.83
CA VAL A 401 22.59 -15.09 -6.07
C VAL A 401 22.70 -15.38 -4.57
N VAL A 402 23.46 -14.53 -3.88
CA VAL A 402 23.68 -14.56 -2.43
C VAL A 402 22.98 -13.37 -1.78
N ASP A 403 22.21 -13.62 -0.74
CA ASP A 403 21.50 -12.58 0.01
C ASP A 403 22.42 -11.94 1.06
N LEU A 404 22.79 -10.68 0.85
CA LEU A 404 23.58 -9.89 1.78
C LEU A 404 22.82 -9.54 3.06
N LEU A 405 21.48 -9.67 3.07
CA LEU A 405 20.66 -9.48 4.26
C LEU A 405 20.79 -10.65 5.25
N ALA A 406 21.25 -11.83 4.80
CA ALA A 406 21.28 -13.04 5.62
C ALA A 406 22.09 -12.90 6.93
N PRO A 407 23.30 -12.32 6.96
CA PRO A 407 24.05 -12.11 8.19
C PRO A 407 23.33 -11.21 9.20
N PHE A 408 22.60 -10.18 8.73
CA PHE A 408 21.88 -9.25 9.60
C PHE A 408 20.58 -9.87 10.11
N ARG A 409 19.80 -10.50 9.22
CA ARG A 409 18.59 -11.26 9.61
C ARG A 409 18.93 -12.40 10.58
N GLY A 410 20.11 -13.01 10.43
CA GLY A 410 20.66 -14.03 11.31
C GLY A 410 21.26 -13.49 12.62
N PHE A 411 21.35 -12.17 12.80
CA PHE A 411 21.99 -11.53 13.95
C PHE A 411 23.48 -11.91 14.10
N LEU A 412 24.17 -12.26 13.01
CA LEU A 412 25.63 -12.39 13.02
C LEU A 412 26.30 -11.03 13.26
N TYR A 413 25.64 -9.96 12.83
CA TYR A 413 25.96 -8.59 13.20
C TYR A 413 24.68 -7.86 13.56
N TYR A 414 24.72 -7.12 14.68
CA TYR A 414 23.66 -6.19 15.04
C TYR A 414 24.25 -4.96 15.72
N HIS A 415 23.85 -3.76 15.30
CA HIS A 415 24.24 -2.49 15.92
C HIS A 415 23.00 -1.77 16.45
N PRO A 416 23.04 -1.12 17.64
CA PRO A 416 21.86 -0.44 18.18
C PRO A 416 21.27 0.64 17.26
N ASP A 417 22.10 1.36 16.48
CA ASP A 417 21.62 2.33 15.48
C ASP A 417 20.84 1.71 14.30
N GLN A 418 20.80 0.38 14.16
CA GLN A 418 19.91 -0.27 13.19
C GLN A 418 18.43 -0.16 13.59
N ALA A 419 18.12 0.12 14.86
CA ALA A 419 16.75 0.32 15.37
C ALA A 419 15.75 -0.78 14.90
N GLY A 420 16.20 -2.03 14.85
CA GLY A 420 15.36 -3.17 14.43
C GLY A 420 15.29 -3.45 12.92
N SER A 421 15.99 -2.66 12.08
CA SER A 421 16.09 -2.83 10.62
C SER A 421 17.33 -3.57 10.14
#